data_AF-A0A9P7CZK5-F1
#
_entry.id   AF-A0A9P7CZK5-F1
#
_cell.length_a   1.000
_cell.length_b   1.000
_cell.length_c   1.000
_cell.angle_alpha   90.00
_cell.angle_beta   90.00
_cell.angle_gamma   90.00
#
_symmetry.space_group_name_H-M   'P 1'
#
loop_
_entity.id
_entity.type
_entity.pdbx_description
1 polymer ?
#
loop_
_entity_poly.entity_id
_entity_poly.type
_entity_poly.pdbx_seq_one_letter_code
_entity_poly.pdbx_strand_id
1 'polypeptide(L)'
;MAHRQEPPPIQEHDPSEIDPIWTSSRTARQIYALGEVEKDITRLLSLAASSVSLLTLPQTDEPEDMLPQGEERSEQFVLEVSEYFERLDSIQVAIRSSLAHIRQSRIAPSAITAPPLGFVPPSLGVGLPRAAGTSRGLQEERVDRDAWVGILDALTRLKGSQQHEQLIPTSQ
;
A
#
# COMPACT_ATOMS: atom_id res chain seq x y z
N MET A 1 6.07 32.02 29.33
CA MET A 1 5.55 32.03 27.93
C MET A 1 6.01 30.75 27.24
N ALA A 2 5.46 29.61 27.67
CA ALA A 2 5.77 28.31 27.07
C ALA A 2 4.74 28.00 25.98
N HIS A 3 5.23 27.66 24.78
CA HIS A 3 4.39 27.26 23.66
C HIS A 3 3.70 25.93 23.98
N ARG A 4 2.39 25.99 24.22
CA ARG A 4 1.47 24.86 24.08
C ARG A 4 1.58 24.36 22.65
N GLN A 5 2.38 23.33 22.40
CA GLN A 5 2.27 22.55 21.17
C GLN A 5 0.97 21.77 21.30
N GLU A 6 -0.09 22.31 20.68
CA GLU A 6 -1.22 21.46 20.31
C GLU A 6 -0.65 20.24 19.58
N PRO A 7 -1.03 19.01 19.96
CA PRO A 7 -0.72 17.86 19.13
C PRO A 7 -1.26 18.18 17.73
N PRO A 8 -0.44 18.00 16.67
CA PRO A 8 -0.87 18.34 15.33
C PRO A 8 -2.22 17.68 15.06
N PRO A 9 -3.17 18.38 14.40
CA PRO A 9 -4.47 17.80 14.08
C PRO A 9 -4.21 16.47 13.40
N ILE A 10 -4.78 15.41 13.98
CA ILE A 10 -4.74 14.07 13.40
C ILE A 10 -5.28 14.25 11.98
N GLN A 11 -4.41 14.13 10.99
CA GLN A 11 -4.81 14.06 9.60
C GLN A 11 -5.64 12.79 9.50
N GLU A 12 -6.96 12.94 9.60
CA GLU A 12 -7.90 11.92 9.15
C GLU A 12 -7.54 11.67 7.69
N HIS A 13 -6.81 10.57 7.45
CA HIS A 13 -6.47 10.14 6.11
C HIS A 13 -7.80 9.92 5.40
N ASP A 14 -8.06 10.74 4.38
CA ASP A 14 -9.19 10.56 3.49
C ASP A 14 -9.06 9.12 2.94
N PRO A 15 -10.02 8.21 3.16
CA PRO A 15 -9.95 6.84 2.66
C PRO A 15 -9.81 6.78 1.13
N SER A 16 -10.04 7.91 0.46
CA SER A 16 -9.84 8.17 -0.96
C SER A 16 -8.37 8.36 -1.39
N GLU A 17 -7.46 8.61 -0.45
CA GLU A 17 -6.03 8.88 -0.68
C GLU A 17 -5.14 7.66 -0.40
N ILE A 18 -5.73 6.48 -0.27
CA ILE A 18 -4.95 5.24 -0.17
C ILE A 18 -4.39 4.93 -1.55
N ASP A 19 -3.07 5.07 -1.68
CA ASP A 19 -2.33 4.76 -2.89
C ASP A 19 -2.76 3.38 -3.45
N PRO A 20 -3.12 3.27 -4.74
CA PRO A 20 -3.64 2.02 -5.32
C PRO A 20 -2.64 0.86 -5.26
N ILE A 21 -1.36 1.18 -5.05
CA ILE A 21 -0.29 0.20 -4.77
C ILE A 21 -0.64 -0.63 -3.53
N TRP A 22 -1.18 -0.01 -2.48
CA TRP A 22 -1.53 -0.67 -1.22
C TRP A 22 -2.83 -1.48 -1.28
N THR A 23 -3.72 -1.21 -2.24
CA THR A 23 -4.95 -1.98 -2.45
C THR A 23 -4.80 -3.09 -3.51
N SER A 24 -3.78 -2.99 -4.36
CA SER A 24 -3.54 -3.88 -5.51
C SER A 24 -3.41 -5.37 -5.17
N SER A 25 -2.84 -5.72 -4.01
CA SER A 25 -2.59 -7.11 -3.63
C SER A 25 -2.92 -7.39 -2.16
N ARG A 26 -3.15 -8.66 -1.84
CA ARG A 26 -3.42 -9.11 -0.45
C ARG A 26 -2.22 -8.83 0.46
N THR A 27 -1.01 -9.05 -0.04
CA THR A 27 0.23 -8.76 0.69
C THR A 27 0.43 -7.25 0.87
N ALA A 28 0.17 -6.44 -0.15
CA ALA A 28 0.25 -4.99 -0.03
C ALA A 28 -0.73 -4.43 1.01
N ARG A 29 -1.98 -4.93 1.03
CA ARG A 29 -2.96 -4.58 2.08
C ARG A 29 -2.49 -4.95 3.48
N GLN A 30 -1.80 -6.08 3.63
CA GLN A 30 -1.25 -6.51 4.92
C GLN A 30 -0.07 -5.64 5.37
N ILE A 31 0.80 -5.23 4.44
CA ILE A 31 1.92 -4.33 4.73
C ILE A 31 1.37 -2.95 5.14
N TYR A 32 0.37 -2.44 4.43
CA TYR A 32 -0.29 -1.19 4.78
C TYR A 32 -0.92 -1.25 6.18
N ALA A 33 -1.65 -2.32 6.49
CA ALA A 33 -2.24 -2.52 7.82
C ALA A 33 -1.18 -2.60 8.94
N LEU A 34 0.00 -3.17 8.68
CA LEU A 34 1.12 -3.14 9.62
C LEU A 34 1.68 -1.73 9.83
N GLY A 35 1.68 -0.88 8.80
CA GLY A 35 2.06 0.52 8.91
C GLY A 35 1.11 1.31 9.82
N GLU A 36 -0.20 1.03 9.77
CA GLU A 36 -1.15 1.63 10.71
C GLU A 36 -0.90 1.16 12.16
N VAL A 37 -0.56 -0.11 12.36
CA VAL A 37 -0.15 -0.62 13.68
C VAL A 37 1.09 0.10 14.21
N GLU A 38 2.04 0.47 13.35
CA GLU A 38 3.21 1.24 13.76
C GLU A 38 2.83 2.64 14.27
N LYS A 39 1.90 3.32 13.59
CA LYS A 39 1.32 4.60 14.07
C LYS A 39 0.58 4.41 15.41
N ASP A 40 -0.10 3.29 15.58
CA ASP A 40 -0.80 2.98 16.81
C ASP A 40 0.17 2.81 17.98
N ILE A 41 1.34 2.21 17.74
CA ILE A 41 2.39 2.05 18.74
C ILE A 41 2.95 3.42 19.17
N THR A 42 3.17 4.35 18.24
CA THR A 42 3.66 5.69 18.63
C THR A 42 2.64 6.43 19.50
N ARG A 43 1.36 6.33 19.16
CA ARG A 43 0.27 6.88 19.99
C ARG A 43 0.14 6.17 21.35
N LEU A 44 0.35 4.86 21.39
CA LEU A 44 0.38 4.09 22.64
C LEU A 44 1.50 4.60 23.57
N LEU A 45 2.67 4.89 23.02
CA LEU A 45 3.79 5.44 23.78
C LEU A 45 3.50 6.86 24.30
N SER A 46 2.81 7.69 23.51
CA SER A 46 2.40 9.03 23.99
C SER A 46 1.38 8.93 25.12
N LEU A 47 0.39 8.04 25.00
CA LEU A 47 -0.59 7.78 26.06
C LEU A 47 0.10 7.29 27.34
N ALA A 48 1.07 6.37 27.22
CA ALA A 48 1.84 5.90 28.37
C ALA A 48 2.64 7.02 29.05
N ALA A 49 3.27 7.90 28.26
CA ALA A 49 4.00 9.04 28.81
C ALA A 49 3.07 10.00 29.58
N SER A 50 1.88 10.28 29.02
CA SER A 50 0.87 11.12 29.67
C SER A 50 0.34 10.48 30.96
N SER A 51 0.01 9.18 30.91
CA SER A 51 -0.45 8.43 32.09
C SER A 51 0.60 8.38 33.21
N VAL A 52 1.88 8.24 32.86
CA VAL A 52 2.98 8.29 33.83
C VAL A 52 3.14 9.70 34.41
N SER A 53 3.03 10.75 33.60
CA SER A 53 3.04 12.14 34.07
C SER A 53 1.90 12.40 35.07
N LEU A 54 0.71 11.84 34.82
CA LEU A 54 -0.41 11.95 35.76
C LEU A 54 -0.16 11.22 37.09
N LEU A 55 0.72 10.21 37.13
CA LEU A 55 1.04 9.43 38.34
C LEU A 55 2.20 9.98 39.18
N THR A 56 3.10 10.80 38.63
CA THR A 56 4.32 11.19 39.36
C THR A 56 4.03 12.19 40.48
N LEU A 57 4.20 11.75 41.72
CA LEU A 57 4.36 12.54 42.94
C LEU A 57 5.72 12.20 43.61
N PRO A 58 6.39 13.14 44.29
CA PRO A 58 5.83 14.37 44.87
C PRO A 58 5.90 15.58 43.93
N GLN A 59 4.94 16.50 44.11
CA GLN A 59 4.73 17.74 43.36
C GLN A 59 6.02 18.55 43.19
N THR A 60 6.66 18.42 42.04
CA THR A 60 7.55 19.45 41.48
C THR A 60 6.90 20.07 40.25
N ASP A 61 5.57 20.04 40.18
CA ASP A 61 4.81 20.81 39.21
C ASP A 61 5.18 22.28 39.49
N GLU A 62 6.03 22.85 38.63
CA GLU A 62 6.31 24.29 38.65
C GLU A 62 4.97 25.04 38.49
N PRO A 63 4.83 26.26 39.02
CA PRO A 63 3.59 27.03 38.88
C PRO A 63 3.19 27.34 37.42
N GLU A 64 4.04 27.03 36.44
CA GLU A 64 3.77 27.13 34.99
C GLU A 64 3.25 25.82 34.37
N ASP A 65 3.26 24.70 35.11
CA ASP A 65 2.77 23.40 34.64
C ASP A 65 1.23 23.38 34.76
N MET A 66 0.53 23.55 33.63
CA MET A 66 -0.95 23.56 33.57
C MET A 66 -1.53 22.14 33.69
N LEU A 67 -1.11 21.39 34.70
CA LEU A 67 -1.61 20.06 34.99
C LEU A 67 -2.84 20.17 35.91
N PRO A 68 -3.89 19.36 35.66
CA PRO A 68 -5.06 19.32 36.54
C PRO A 68 -4.64 18.87 37.95
N GLN A 69 -5.21 19.52 38.96
CA GLN A 69 -4.86 19.29 40.36
C GLN A 69 -5.87 18.36 41.04
N GLY A 70 -5.40 17.48 41.92
CA GLY A 70 -6.27 16.70 42.80
C GLY A 70 -7.10 15.62 42.07
N GLU A 71 -8.43 15.66 42.28
CA GLU A 71 -9.39 14.64 41.83
C GLU A 71 -9.49 14.55 40.30
N GLU A 72 -9.46 15.69 39.60
CA GLU A 72 -9.46 15.77 38.13
C GLU A 72 -8.27 15.03 37.50
N ARG A 73 -7.10 15.02 38.17
CA ARG A 73 -5.92 14.28 37.71
C ARG A 73 -6.14 12.77 37.77
N SER A 74 -6.80 12.30 38.83
CA SER A 74 -7.11 10.88 38.98
C SER A 74 -8.17 10.40 38.00
N GLU A 75 -9.16 11.23 37.68
CA GLU A 75 -10.15 10.93 36.63
C GLU A 75 -9.49 10.88 35.25
N GLN A 76 -8.67 11.89 34.93
CA GLN A 76 -7.92 11.95 33.67
C GLN A 76 -6.98 10.75 33.52
N PHE A 77 -6.33 10.34 34.60
CA PHE A 77 -5.47 9.15 34.62
C PHE A 77 -6.25 7.88 34.27
N VAL A 78 -7.41 7.67 34.89
CA VAL A 78 -8.25 6.49 34.62
C VAL A 78 -8.69 6.47 33.16
N LEU A 79 -9.05 7.62 32.58
CA LEU A 79 -9.42 7.74 31.17
C LEU A 79 -8.26 7.40 30.24
N GLU A 80 -7.09 8.02 30.43
CA GLU A 80 -5.92 7.78 29.58
C GLU A 80 -5.39 6.35 29.67
N VAL A 81 -5.36 5.77 30.87
CA VAL A 81 -4.93 4.38 31.05
C VAL A 81 -5.93 3.40 30.42
N SER A 82 -7.22 3.71 30.47
CA SER A 82 -8.23 2.89 29.78
C SER A 82 -8.00 2.93 28.26
N GLU A 83 -7.80 4.11 27.67
CA GLU A 83 -7.47 4.26 26.24
C GLU A 83 -6.17 3.54 25.89
N TYR A 84 -5.15 3.62 26.75
CA TYR A 84 -3.89 2.90 26.57
C TYR A 84 -4.11 1.39 26.48
N PHE A 85 -4.85 0.78 27.41
CA PHE A 85 -5.08 -0.67 27.40
C PHE A 85 -5.94 -1.13 26.23
N GLU A 86 -6.96 -0.37 25.84
CA GLU A 86 -7.76 -0.65 24.66
C GLU A 86 -6.91 -0.61 23.38
N ARG A 87 -6.05 0.42 23.27
CA ARG A 87 -5.14 0.54 22.12
C ARG A 87 -4.11 -0.59 22.09
N LEU A 88 -3.58 -0.98 23.25
CA LEU A 88 -2.65 -2.10 23.38
C LEU A 88 -3.30 -3.42 22.92
N ASP A 89 -4.55 -3.68 23.30
CA ASP A 89 -5.24 -4.89 22.86
C ASP A 89 -5.49 -4.88 21.34
N SER A 90 -5.91 -3.75 20.78
CA SER A 90 -6.07 -3.57 19.32
C SER A 90 -4.76 -3.87 18.56
N ILE A 91 -3.64 -3.30 19.01
CA ILE A 91 -2.30 -3.55 18.45
C ILE A 91 -1.96 -5.04 18.53
N GLN A 92 -2.19 -5.67 19.68
CA GLN A 92 -1.92 -7.08 19.90
C GLN A 92 -2.71 -7.97 18.93
N VAL A 93 -4.02 -7.71 18.78
CA VAL A 93 -4.89 -8.45 17.87
C VAL A 93 -4.43 -8.29 16.42
N ALA A 94 -4.08 -7.07 16.01
CA ALA A 94 -3.62 -6.78 14.66
C ALA A 94 -2.30 -7.51 14.34
N ILE A 95 -1.30 -7.45 15.24
CA ILE A 95 -0.02 -8.15 15.05
C ILE A 95 -0.22 -9.66 14.96
N ARG A 96 -1.03 -10.24 15.86
CA ARG A 96 -1.31 -11.69 15.84
C ARG A 96 -2.00 -12.12 14.55
N SER A 97 -2.96 -11.32 14.07
CA SER A 97 -3.69 -11.57 12.83
C SER A 97 -2.75 -11.48 11.61
N SER A 98 -1.91 -10.44 11.55
CA SER A 98 -0.89 -10.29 10.50
C SER A 98 0.11 -11.44 10.50
N LEU A 99 0.59 -11.88 11.66
CA LEU A 99 1.49 -13.03 11.77
C LEU A 99 0.81 -14.33 11.32
N ALA A 100 -0.45 -14.56 11.71
CA ALA A 100 -1.21 -15.71 11.27
C ALA A 100 -1.39 -15.72 9.74
N HIS A 101 -1.66 -14.56 9.15
CA HIS A 101 -1.72 -14.42 7.70
C HIS A 101 -0.38 -14.66 7.01
N ILE A 102 0.74 -14.17 7.55
CA ILE A 102 2.08 -14.45 7.03
C ILE A 102 2.38 -15.95 7.09
N ARG A 103 2.00 -16.62 8.19
CA ARG A 103 2.15 -18.07 8.31
C ARG A 103 1.32 -18.82 7.28
N GLN A 104 0.10 -18.36 7.01
CA GLN A 104 -0.78 -18.96 6.01
C GLN A 104 -0.32 -18.68 4.57
N SER A 105 0.28 -17.52 4.31
CA SER A 105 0.79 -17.14 2.98
C SER A 105 2.15 -17.76 2.65
N ARG A 106 2.85 -18.34 3.64
CA ARG A 106 4.01 -19.19 3.40
C ARG A 106 3.59 -20.46 2.65
N ILE A 107 3.69 -20.40 1.33
CA ILE A 107 3.88 -21.60 0.51
C ILE A 107 5.30 -22.09 0.85
N ALA A 108 5.42 -23.23 1.53
CA ALA A 108 6.72 -23.86 1.70
C ALA A 108 7.34 -24.06 0.31
N PRO A 109 8.64 -23.79 0.07
CA PRO A 109 9.26 -24.06 -1.22
C PRO A 109 9.09 -25.50 -1.68
N SER A 110 8.89 -26.43 -0.74
CA SER A 110 8.54 -27.84 -0.99
C SER A 110 7.15 -28.07 -1.60
N ALA A 111 6.22 -27.12 -1.46
CA ALA A 111 4.92 -27.15 -2.13
C ALA A 111 5.01 -26.71 -3.61
N ILE A 112 6.13 -26.12 -4.02
CA ILE A 112 6.49 -25.99 -5.44
C ILE A 112 7.12 -27.32 -5.83
N THR A 113 6.27 -28.32 -6.11
CA THR A 113 6.74 -29.60 -6.64
C THR A 113 7.48 -29.30 -7.94
N ALA A 114 8.77 -29.65 -7.99
CA ALA A 114 9.52 -29.55 -9.22
C ALA A 114 8.78 -30.33 -10.31
N PRO A 115 8.66 -29.78 -11.53
CA PRO A 115 8.10 -30.53 -12.64
C PRO A 115 8.82 -31.88 -12.76
N PRO A 116 8.11 -32.95 -13.16
CA PRO A 116 8.72 -34.26 -13.35
C PRO A 116 10.01 -34.17 -14.17
N LEU A 117 10.99 -35.03 -13.87
CA LEU A 117 12.22 -35.12 -14.67
C LEU A 117 11.85 -35.36 -16.15
N GLY A 118 12.28 -34.45 -17.03
CA GLY A 118 11.92 -34.47 -18.46
C GLY A 118 10.67 -33.64 -18.83
N PHE A 119 10.10 -32.87 -17.90
CA PHE A 119 9.03 -31.93 -18.23
C PHE A 119 9.54 -30.83 -19.18
N VAL A 120 9.10 -30.91 -20.43
CA VAL A 120 9.24 -29.83 -21.41
C VAL A 120 7.96 -29.00 -21.34
N PRO A 121 8.01 -27.73 -20.88
CA PRO A 121 6.83 -26.89 -20.85
C PRO A 121 6.21 -26.78 -22.25
N PRO A 122 4.87 -26.82 -22.39
CA PRO A 122 4.23 -26.59 -23.67
C PRO A 122 4.62 -25.18 -24.15
N SER A 123 5.03 -25.08 -25.40
CA SER A 123 5.43 -23.82 -26.03
C SER A 123 4.20 -22.95 -26.27
N LEU A 124 3.79 -22.25 -25.21
CA LEU A 124 2.76 -21.23 -25.26
C LEU A 124 3.28 -20.09 -26.15
N GLY A 125 2.71 -19.91 -27.35
CA GLY A 125 2.98 -18.74 -28.18
C GLY A 125 4.08 -18.86 -29.24
N VAL A 126 5.08 -19.75 -29.16
CA VAL A 126 6.19 -19.82 -30.16
C VAL A 126 6.50 -21.14 -30.85
N GLY A 127 6.35 -21.24 -32.17
CA GLY A 127 6.69 -22.43 -32.97
C GLY A 127 6.01 -22.51 -34.33
N LEU A 128 5.97 -23.67 -34.94
CA LEU A 128 5.51 -23.82 -36.31
C LEU A 128 4.06 -24.32 -36.34
N PRO A 129 3.22 -23.85 -37.27
CA PRO A 129 2.00 -24.55 -37.64
C PRO A 129 2.41 -25.87 -38.27
N ARG A 130 2.85 -26.83 -37.45
CA ARG A 130 2.98 -28.21 -37.91
C ARG A 130 1.55 -28.67 -38.20
N ALA A 131 1.37 -29.43 -39.27
CA ALA A 131 0.09 -30.09 -39.57
C ALA A 131 -0.47 -30.88 -38.36
N ALA A 132 0.36 -31.14 -37.33
CA ALA A 132 -0.03 -31.21 -35.91
C ALA A 132 1.16 -30.86 -34.97
N GLY A 133 1.08 -29.77 -34.19
CA GLY A 133 1.92 -29.38 -33.02
C GLY A 133 3.40 -29.04 -33.31
N THR A 134 3.94 -27.84 -33.15
CA THR A 134 4.00 -26.85 -32.05
C THR A 134 4.66 -25.64 -32.73
N SER A 135 4.27 -24.35 -32.63
CA SER A 135 3.74 -23.59 -31.49
C SER A 135 3.68 -22.06 -31.70
N ARG A 136 3.76 -21.42 -32.90
CA ARG A 136 3.69 -19.93 -32.99
C ARG A 136 2.23 -19.78 -32.81
N GLY A 137 1.93 -19.31 -31.62
CA GLY A 137 0.59 -19.03 -31.23
C GLY A 137 0.08 -18.19 -32.35
N LEU A 138 -1.06 -18.60 -32.85
CA LEU A 138 -1.93 -17.71 -33.62
C LEU A 138 -2.08 -16.35 -32.91
N GLN A 139 -1.83 -16.32 -31.59
CA GLN A 139 -1.66 -15.12 -30.77
C GLN A 139 -0.52 -14.21 -31.24
N GLU A 140 0.69 -14.73 -31.44
CA GLU A 140 1.80 -13.92 -31.96
C GLU A 140 1.51 -13.46 -33.38
N GLU A 141 0.96 -14.33 -34.23
CA GLU A 141 0.62 -13.97 -35.61
C GLU A 141 -0.47 -12.90 -35.69
N ARG A 142 -1.43 -12.93 -34.76
CA ARG A 142 -2.52 -11.96 -34.67
C ARG A 142 -2.05 -10.63 -34.10
N VAL A 143 -1.22 -10.66 -33.06
CA VAL A 143 -0.61 -9.45 -32.51
C VAL A 143 0.23 -8.75 -33.58
N ASP A 144 0.98 -9.52 -34.37
CA ASP A 144 1.78 -8.98 -35.46
C ASP A 144 0.89 -8.37 -36.56
N ARG A 145 -0.16 -9.09 -36.96
CA ARG A 145 -1.13 -8.59 -37.96
C ARG A 145 -1.78 -7.28 -37.52
N ASP A 146 -2.24 -7.20 -36.27
CA ASP A 146 -2.91 -6.02 -35.73
C ASP A 146 -1.94 -4.82 -35.62
N ALA A 147 -0.68 -5.08 -35.29
CA ALA A 147 0.37 -4.07 -35.30
C ALA A 147 0.61 -3.50 -36.72
N TRP A 148 0.64 -4.34 -37.76
CA TRP A 148 0.78 -3.88 -39.15
C TRP A 148 -0.38 -3.03 -39.62
N VAL A 149 -1.62 -3.39 -39.23
CA VAL A 149 -2.81 -2.60 -39.53
C VAL A 149 -2.73 -1.22 -38.86
N GLY A 150 -2.30 -1.17 -37.60
CA GLY A 150 -2.13 0.09 -36.88
C GLY A 150 -1.07 1.00 -37.51
N ILE A 151 0.06 0.45 -37.95
CA ILE A 151 1.12 1.21 -38.63
C ILE A 151 0.62 1.78 -39.97
N LEU A 152 -0.10 0.97 -40.76
CA LEU A 152 -0.64 1.41 -42.04
C LEU A 152 -1.63 2.57 -41.86
N ASP A 153 -2.52 2.48 -40.87
CA ASP A 153 -3.47 3.55 -40.54
C ASP A 153 -2.74 4.83 -40.13
N ALA A 154 -1.73 4.73 -39.25
CA ALA A 154 -0.91 5.87 -38.83
C ALA A 154 -0.18 6.55 -40.00
N LEU A 155 0.42 5.78 -40.92
CA LEU A 155 1.10 6.31 -42.10
C LEU A 155 0.13 6.94 -43.10
N THR A 156 -1.05 6.35 -43.26
CA THR A 156 -2.11 6.90 -44.13
C THR A 156 -2.58 8.24 -43.60
N ARG A 157 -2.75 8.36 -42.28
CA ARG A 157 -3.03 9.65 -41.61
C ARG A 157 -1.92 10.67 -41.83
N LEU A 158 -0.66 10.29 -41.63
CA LEU A 158 0.50 11.19 -41.84
C LEU A 158 0.58 11.71 -43.29
N LYS A 159 0.35 10.83 -44.28
CA LYS A 159 0.34 11.21 -45.70
C LYS A 159 -0.80 12.18 -46.02
N GLY A 160 -1.98 11.95 -45.44
CA GLY A 160 -3.11 12.88 -45.55
C GLY A 160 -2.76 14.26 -45.02
N SER A 161 -2.08 14.33 -43.87
CA SER A 161 -1.61 15.60 -43.29
C SER A 161 -0.55 16.30 -44.16
N GLN A 162 0.44 15.57 -44.70
CA GLN A 162 1.46 16.16 -45.57
C GLN A 162 0.90 16.69 -46.89
N GLN A 163 -0.10 16.02 -47.47
CA GLN A 163 -0.76 16.51 -48.68
C GLN A 163 -1.57 17.78 -48.41
N HIS A 164 -2.20 17.89 -47.23
CA HIS A 164 -2.82 19.15 -46.80
C HIS A 164 -1.79 20.26 -46.62
N GLU A 165 -0.60 19.95 -46.12
CA GLU A 165 0.47 20.94 -45.92
C GLU A 165 1.15 21.37 -47.23
N GLN A 166 1.29 20.48 -48.21
CA GLN A 166 1.81 20.81 -49.55
C GLN A 166 0.83 21.60 -50.42
N LEU A 167 -0.48 21.49 -50.16
CA LEU A 167 -1.53 22.27 -50.83
C LEU A 167 -1.70 23.68 -50.25
N ILE A 168 -0.95 24.03 -49.19
CA ILE A 168 -0.78 25.40 -48.72
C ILE A 168 0.46 25.94 -49.45
N PRO A 169 0.32 26.66 -50.58
CA PRO A 169 1.48 27.28 -51.20
C PRO A 169 2.10 28.26 -50.21
N THR A 170 3.40 28.08 -49.96
CA THR A 170 4.26 29.04 -49.26
C THR A 170 4.33 30.31 -50.09
N SER A 171 3.32 31.17 -49.95
CA SER A 171 3.37 32.56 -50.43
C SER A 171 4.00 33.41 -49.33
N GLN A 172 5.30 33.65 -49.48
CA GLN A 172 5.86 34.97 -49.18
C GLN A 172 5.39 35.98 -50.23
#